data_AF-A0A4P5YNQ7-F1
#
_entry.id   AF-A0A4P5YNQ7-F1
#
_cell.length_a   1.000
_cell.length_b   1.000
_cell.length_c   1.000
_cell.angle_alpha   90.00
_cell.angle_beta   90.00
_cell.angle_gamma   90.00
#
_symmetry.space_group_name_H-M   'P 1'
#
loop_
_entity.id
_entity.type
_entity.pdbx_description
1 polymer ?
#
loop_
_entity_poly.entity_id
_entity_poly.type
_entity_poly.pdbx_seq_one_letter_code
_entity_poly.pdbx_strand_id
1 'polypeptide(L)'
;MGETPNEFTHALGTGASACHRRDMSTITVPLPDEDFAFLRQFSAAQGTSAEGFLARQARNLREQLQRPLPPEVLRATGIISAEVAGEETHHEHLAKKHA
;
A
#
# COMPACT_ATOMS: atom_id res chain seq x y z
N MET A 1 -68.60 -3.93 23.45
CA MET A 1 -68.13 -3.55 22.09
C MET A 1 -66.91 -2.67 22.27
N GLY A 2 -65.71 -3.24 22.19
CA GLY A 2 -64.48 -2.47 22.37
C GLY A 2 -63.26 -3.37 22.36
N GLU A 3 -62.26 -2.95 21.59
CA GLU A 3 -60.86 -3.36 21.60
C GLU A 3 -60.46 -4.56 20.72
N THR A 4 -60.18 -4.24 19.46
CA THR A 4 -59.25 -4.94 18.57
C THR A 4 -57.81 -4.85 19.10
N PRO A 5 -57.04 -5.95 19.21
CA PRO A 5 -55.61 -5.87 19.38
C PRO A 5 -54.91 -5.73 18.01
N ASN A 6 -54.27 -4.58 17.90
CA ASN A 6 -53.41 -4.05 16.85
C ASN A 6 -52.30 -5.05 16.44
N GLU A 7 -52.30 -5.50 15.18
CA GLU A 7 -51.15 -6.14 14.52
C GLU A 7 -50.04 -5.08 14.35
N PHE A 8 -49.06 -5.08 15.24
CA PHE A 8 -47.77 -4.44 14.99
C PHE A 8 -46.67 -5.49 14.95
N THR A 9 -46.69 -6.26 13.88
CA THR A 9 -45.59 -7.12 13.45
C THR A 9 -44.44 -6.22 12.99
N HIS A 10 -43.65 -5.72 13.94
CA HIS A 10 -42.37 -5.10 13.61
C HIS A 10 -41.44 -6.20 13.09
N ALA A 11 -41.42 -6.36 11.78
CA ALA A 11 -40.37 -7.03 11.05
C ALA A 11 -39.06 -6.27 11.33
N LEU A 12 -38.33 -6.69 12.37
CA LEU A 12 -36.95 -6.31 12.56
C LEU A 12 -36.17 -6.94 11.41
N GLY A 13 -35.91 -6.11 10.40
CA GLY A 13 -34.98 -6.41 9.33
C GLY A 13 -33.63 -6.77 9.95
N THR A 14 -33.32 -8.06 9.93
CA THR A 14 -31.99 -8.60 10.18
C THR A 14 -31.05 -8.04 9.11
N GLY A 15 -30.57 -6.82 9.34
CA GLY A 15 -29.43 -6.26 8.63
C GLY A 15 -28.22 -7.11 8.99
N ALA A 16 -28.00 -8.16 8.22
CA ALA A 16 -26.75 -8.89 8.23
C ALA A 16 -25.65 -7.87 7.91
N SER A 17 -24.94 -7.41 8.94
CA SER A 17 -23.61 -6.84 8.77
C SER A 17 -22.78 -7.96 8.16
N ALA A 18 -22.71 -7.96 6.83
CA ALA A 18 -21.78 -8.79 6.09
C ALA A 18 -20.38 -8.32 6.50
N CYS A 19 -19.82 -8.95 7.52
CA CYS A 19 -18.42 -8.85 7.85
C CYS A 19 -17.65 -9.25 6.59
N HIS A 20 -17.23 -8.27 5.80
CA HIS A 20 -16.37 -8.53 4.64
C HIS A 20 -15.07 -9.13 5.18
N ARG A 21 -15.00 -10.47 5.14
CA ARG A 21 -13.74 -11.20 5.24
C ARG A 21 -12.90 -10.69 4.09
N ARG A 22 -11.99 -9.77 4.35
CA ARG A 22 -10.98 -9.39 3.35
C ARG A 22 -10.17 -10.63 3.06
N ASP A 23 -10.16 -11.05 1.81
CA ASP A 23 -9.20 -12.06 1.36
C ASP A 23 -7.80 -11.52 1.59
N MET A 24 -7.05 -12.22 2.45
CA MET A 24 -5.67 -11.88 2.76
C MET A 24 -4.75 -12.81 1.98
N SER A 25 -3.98 -12.23 1.08
CA SER A 25 -2.89 -12.96 0.41
C SER A 25 -1.69 -13.05 1.35
N THR A 26 -1.06 -14.22 1.41
CA THR A 26 0.14 -14.45 2.23
C THR A 26 1.37 -14.49 1.34
N ILE A 27 2.44 -13.83 1.77
CA ILE A 27 3.77 -13.90 1.14
C ILE A 27 4.76 -14.51 2.14
N THR A 28 5.73 -15.26 1.66
CA THR A 28 6.84 -15.77 2.47
C THR A 28 8.12 -15.07 2.04
N VAL A 29 8.83 -14.47 2.99
CA VAL A 29 10.07 -13.73 2.75
C VAL A 29 11.16 -14.32 3.64
N PRO A 30 12.26 -14.84 3.09
CA PRO A 30 13.39 -15.26 3.90
C PRO A 30 14.06 -14.04 4.51
N LEU A 31 14.25 -14.06 5.83
CA LEU A 31 14.93 -13.03 6.60
C LEU A 31 15.98 -13.68 7.48
N PRO A 32 17.15 -13.04 7.66
CA PRO A 32 18.09 -13.43 8.71
C PRO A 32 17.42 -13.40 10.08
N ASP A 33 17.77 -14.35 10.95
CA ASP A 33 17.17 -14.46 12.28
C ASP A 33 17.39 -13.18 13.12
N GLU A 34 18.55 -12.54 12.94
CA GLU A 34 18.92 -11.28 13.61
C GLU A 34 17.94 -10.15 13.25
N ASP A 35 17.65 -9.99 11.95
CA ASP A 35 16.74 -8.97 11.45
C ASP A 35 15.30 -9.24 11.88
N PHE A 36 14.88 -10.51 11.90
CA PHE A 36 13.55 -10.89 12.37
C PHE A 36 13.38 -10.61 13.88
N ALA A 37 14.40 -10.92 14.68
CA ALA A 37 14.41 -10.61 16.11
C ALA A 37 14.33 -9.10 16.36
N PHE A 38 15.08 -8.31 15.59
CA PHE A 38 15.00 -6.85 15.63
C PHE A 38 13.59 -6.35 15.29
N LEU A 39 13.01 -6.81 14.18
CA LEU A 39 11.66 -6.39 13.76
C LEU A 39 10.61 -6.69 14.82
N ARG A 40 10.69 -7.86 15.47
CA ARG A 40 9.80 -8.25 16.56
C ARG A 40 9.91 -7.33 17.77
N GLN A 41 11.12 -6.99 18.19
CA GLN A 41 11.35 -6.09 19.32
C GLN A 41 10.90 -4.66 19.00
N PHE A 42 11.24 -4.18 17.81
CA PHE A 42 10.88 -2.85 17.34
C PHE A 42 9.37 -2.68 17.19
N SER A 43 8.67 -3.67 16.62
CA SER A 43 7.22 -3.62 16.51
C SER A 43 6.55 -3.67 17.89
N ALA A 44 7.06 -4.52 18.79
CA ALA A 44 6.53 -4.62 20.15
C ALA A 44 6.67 -3.30 20.93
N ALA A 45 7.79 -2.59 20.78
CA ALA A 45 7.99 -1.27 21.37
C ALA A 45 6.98 -0.23 20.86
N GLN A 46 6.45 -0.42 19.65
CA GLN A 46 5.40 0.42 19.05
C GLN A 46 3.98 -0.08 19.33
N GLY A 47 3.82 -1.13 20.15
CA GLY A 47 2.52 -1.73 20.45
C GLY A 47 1.87 -2.45 19.27
N THR A 48 2.68 -2.93 18.31
CA THR A 48 2.18 -3.62 17.10
C THR A 48 2.91 -4.95 16.86
N SER A 49 2.36 -5.79 15.99
CA SER A 49 3.03 -7.01 15.55
C SER A 49 3.97 -6.72 14.37
N ALA A 50 4.94 -7.61 14.12
CA ALA A 50 5.85 -7.45 12.99
C ALA A 50 5.09 -7.43 11.66
N GLU A 51 4.06 -8.27 11.53
CA GLU A 51 3.17 -8.33 10.36
C GLU A 51 2.35 -7.05 10.20
N GLY A 52 1.80 -6.53 11.30
CA GLY A 52 1.06 -5.27 11.31
C GLY A 52 1.94 -4.07 10.91
N PHE A 53 3.18 -4.05 11.41
CA PHE A 53 4.18 -3.09 11.00
C PHE A 53 4.49 -3.20 9.50
N LEU A 54 4.79 -4.39 9.00
CA LEU A 54 5.09 -4.62 7.58
C LEU A 54 3.91 -4.25 6.68
N ALA A 55 2.68 -4.61 7.05
CA ALA A 55 1.47 -4.24 6.33
C ALA A 55 1.31 -2.71 6.25
N ARG A 56 1.61 -2.00 7.35
CA ARG A 56 1.61 -0.54 7.37
C ARG A 56 2.70 0.04 6.45
N GLN A 57 3.92 -0.50 6.49
CA GLN A 57 5.00 -0.05 5.61
C GLN A 57 4.68 -0.27 4.14
N ALA A 58 4.14 -1.44 3.78
CA ALA A 58 3.71 -1.72 2.41
C ALA A 58 2.63 -0.74 1.93
N ARG A 59 1.67 -0.39 2.80
CA ARG A 59 0.67 0.63 2.50
C ARG A 59 1.28 2.01 2.32
N ASN A 60 2.14 2.43 3.23
CA ASN A 60 2.83 3.73 3.14
C ASN A 60 3.65 3.81 1.86
N LEU A 61 4.39 2.75 1.51
CA LEU A 61 5.17 2.68 0.29
C LEU A 61 4.28 2.79 -0.94
N ARG A 62 3.14 2.09 -0.98
CA ARG A 62 2.16 2.23 -2.07
C ARG A 62 1.65 3.67 -2.18
N GLU A 63 1.31 4.30 -1.06
CA GLU A 63 0.83 5.69 -1.04
C GLU A 63 1.92 6.69 -1.47
N GLN A 64 3.18 6.44 -1.11
CA GLN A 64 4.33 7.24 -1.55
C GLN A 64 4.63 7.07 -3.03
N LEU A 65 4.64 5.84 -3.54
CA LEU A 65 4.87 5.56 -4.97
C LEU A 65 3.72 6.06 -5.85
N GLN A 66 2.49 6.06 -5.33
CA GLN A 66 1.32 6.63 -6.03
C GLN A 66 1.28 8.16 -6.01
N ARG A 67 2.10 8.80 -5.17
CA ARG A 67 2.25 10.26 -5.18
C ARG A 67 3.38 10.62 -6.14
N PRO A 68 3.09 11.19 -7.33
CA PRO A 68 4.14 11.72 -8.17
C PRO A 68 4.93 12.74 -7.36
N LEU A 69 6.25 12.54 -7.31
CA LEU A 69 7.15 13.50 -6.68
C LEU A 69 6.93 14.88 -7.33
N PRO A 70 6.97 15.98 -6.56
CA PRO A 70 6.88 17.31 -7.13
C PRO A 70 7.93 17.48 -8.25
N PRO A 71 7.60 18.14 -9.36
CA PRO A 71 8.48 18.22 -10.53
C PRO A 71 9.82 18.91 -10.22
N GLU A 72 9.87 19.75 -9.19
CA GLU A 72 11.10 20.34 -8.67
C GLU A 72 12.03 19.32 -8.02
N VAL A 73 11.48 18.37 -7.27
CA VAL A 73 12.22 17.28 -6.63
C VAL A 73 12.72 16.28 -7.68
N LEU A 74 11.88 15.92 -8.65
CA LEU A 74 12.30 15.06 -9.77
C LEU A 74 13.49 15.66 -10.53
N ARG A 75 13.43 16.95 -10.86
CA ARG A 75 14.54 17.67 -11.52
C ARG A 75 15.81 17.72 -10.67
N ALA A 76 15.70 17.90 -9.35
CA ALA A 76 16.84 17.94 -8.45
C ALA A 76 17.49 16.56 -8.21
N THR A 77 16.71 15.49 -8.23
CA THR A 77 17.20 14.12 -8.01
C THR A 77 17.98 13.55 -9.20
N GLY A 78 17.88 14.17 -10.39
CA GLY A 78 18.51 13.65 -11.61
C GLY A 78 17.94 12.31 -12.08
N ILE A 79 16.81 11.85 -11.52
CA ILE A 79 16.14 10.62 -11.94
C ILE A 79 15.44 10.91 -13.27
N ILE A 80 16.03 10.41 -14.35
CA ILE A 80 15.44 10.46 -15.69
C ILE A 80 14.33 9.40 -15.72
N SER A 81 13.08 9.83 -15.95
CA SER A 81 11.95 8.92 -16.12
C SER A 81 12.24 7.90 -17.23
N ALA A 82 11.89 6.63 -17.02
CA ALA A 82 12.12 5.56 -18.01
C ALA A 82 11.44 5.80 -19.37
N GLU A 83 10.44 6.68 -19.45
CA GLU A 83 9.81 7.13 -20.70
C GLU A 83 10.72 8.05 -21.54
N VAL A 84 11.70 8.70 -20.92
CA VAL A 84 12.72 9.46 -21.64
C VAL A 84 13.84 8.47 -21.97
N ALA A 85 13.78 7.91 -23.17
CA ALA A 85 14.82 7.06 -23.75
C ALA A 85 16.14 7.85 -23.89
N GLY A 86 16.84 8.06 -22.78
CA GLY A 86 18.10 8.80 -22.72
C GLY A 86 19.23 8.12 -23.51
N GLU A 87 19.13 6.81 -23.74
CA GLU A 87 20.10 6.04 -24.52
C GLU A 87 20.15 6.48 -25.99
N GLU A 88 18.99 6.74 -26.61
CA GLU A 88 18.92 7.10 -28.03
C GLU A 88 19.52 8.49 -28.27
N THR A 89 19.18 9.46 -27.42
CA THR A 89 19.78 10.82 -27.47
C THR A 89 21.28 10.82 -27.14
N HIS A 90 21.75 9.89 -26.31
CA HIS A 90 23.18 9.72 -26.03
C HIS A 90 23.94 9.14 -27.23
N HIS A 91 23.36 8.13 -27.90
CA HIS A 91 23.93 7.52 -29.09
C HIS A 91 24.01 8.51 -30.26
N GLU A 92 22.97 9.32 -30.48
CA GLU A 92 22.98 10.39 -31.49
C GLU A 92 24.06 11.44 -31.21
N HIS A 93 24.26 11.81 -29.94
CA HIS A 93 25.31 12.75 -29.56
C HIS A 93 26.73 12.19 -29.79
N LEU A 94 26.95 10.90 -29.49
CA LEU A 94 28.23 10.24 -29.76
C LEU A 94 28.51 10.09 -31.26
N ALA A 95 27.50 9.75 -32.05
CA ALA A 95 27.62 9.69 -33.51
C ALA A 95 28.03 11.03 -34.12
N LYS A 96 27.54 12.15 -33.57
CA LYS A 96 27.90 13.50 -34.01
C LYS A 96 29.29 13.95 -33.57
N LYS A 97 29.82 13.40 -32.47
CA LYS A 97 31.16 13.73 -31.94
C LYS A 97 32.28 12.94 -32.59
N HIS A 98 31.97 11.78 -33.16
CA HIS A 98 32.92 10.89 -33.83
C HIS A 98 32.81 10.91 -35.37
N ALA A 99 32.06 11.87 -35.95
CA ALA A 99 32.08 12.20 -37.37
C ALA A 99 33.00 13.40 -37.63
#